data_AF-A0AA35SA37-F1
#
_entry.id   AF-A0AA35SA37-F1
#
_cell.length_a   1.000
_cell.length_b   1.000
_cell.length_c   1.000
_cell.angle_alpha   90.00
_cell.angle_beta   90.00
_cell.angle_gamma   90.00
#
_symmetry.space_group_name_H-M   'P 1'
#
loop_
_entity.id
_entity.type
_entity.pdbx_description
1 polymer ?
#
loop_
_entity_poly.entity_id
_entity_poly.type
_entity_poly.pdbx_seq_one_letter_code
_entity_poly.pdbx_strand_id
1 'polypeptide(L)'
;MALLKSKVKSFLTGLQKDKVRDDSQINKDDIHQMQPTDLPRCRDDPKKTEEIIQEIKDYYFEEGCIDCSQRELESLGPEINMTSLEERIFSLKTRDTAVYRKIYDLVFSNYTAYVQELENVTMLQVSLQDAARTCVNARRSLKSARQGVSHGGLGLLGKHRKRERLHSLLDILKTLKTLQRTDTRLKVLLELFASSPRLL
;
A
#
# COMPACT_ATOMS: atom_id res chain seq x y z
N MET A 1 7.41 23.11 26.34
CA MET A 1 6.15 23.16 25.54
C MET A 1 6.36 23.44 24.04
N ALA A 2 7.41 24.16 23.61
CA ALA A 2 7.65 24.46 22.17
C ALA A 2 8.19 23.28 21.34
N LEU A 3 8.97 22.37 21.94
CA LEU A 3 9.60 21.24 21.27
C LEU A 3 8.62 20.10 20.89
N LEU A 4 7.60 19.82 21.71
CA LEU A 4 6.56 18.85 21.35
C LEU A 4 5.69 19.35 20.19
N LYS A 5 5.41 20.66 20.15
CA LYS A 5 4.64 21.26 19.07
C LYS A 5 5.38 21.20 17.73
N SER A 6 6.71 21.27 17.71
CA SER A 6 7.46 21.11 16.45
C SER A 6 7.50 19.66 15.96
N LYS A 7 7.62 18.68 16.88
CA LYS A 7 7.68 17.25 16.55
C LYS A 7 6.36 16.69 16.02
N VAL A 8 5.23 17.21 16.52
CA VAL A 8 3.88 16.88 15.99
C VAL A 8 3.63 17.58 14.66
N LYS A 9 4.13 18.82 14.48
CA LYS A 9 4.00 19.56 13.23
C LYS A 9 4.83 18.94 12.10
N SER A 10 6.04 18.43 12.40
CA SER A 10 6.85 17.67 11.43
C SER A 10 6.24 16.31 11.07
N PHE A 11 5.45 15.70 11.96
CA PHE A 11 4.68 14.49 11.66
C PHE A 11 3.47 14.76 10.74
N LEU A 12 2.85 15.94 10.84
CA LEU A 12 1.64 16.31 10.08
C LEU A 12 1.92 17.03 8.76
N THR A 13 3.04 17.74 8.66
CA THR A 13 3.53 18.31 7.40
C THR A 13 4.60 17.37 6.87
N GLY A 14 4.23 16.42 6.01
CA GLY A 14 5.14 15.47 5.34
C GLY A 14 6.19 16.13 4.43
N LEU A 15 7.05 16.95 5.04
CA LEU A 15 8.36 17.40 4.58
C LEU A 15 9.38 16.69 5.46
N GLN A 16 9.30 15.36 5.49
CA GLN A 16 10.51 14.62 5.75
C GLN A 16 11.36 14.80 4.50
N LYS A 17 12.49 15.50 4.65
CA LYS A 17 13.66 15.25 3.82
C LYS A 17 14.07 13.81 4.13
N ASP A 18 13.29 12.86 3.63
CA ASP A 18 13.75 11.51 3.49
C ASP A 18 14.85 11.63 2.43
N LYS A 19 16.10 11.63 2.91
CA LYS A 19 17.10 10.83 2.22
C LYS A 19 16.49 9.43 2.15
N VAL A 20 15.68 9.21 1.10
CA VAL A 20 15.45 7.87 0.59
C VAL A 20 16.86 7.40 0.28
N ARG A 21 17.41 6.62 1.20
CA ARG A 21 18.55 5.80 0.90
C ARG A 21 18.06 4.96 -0.27
N ASP A 22 18.68 5.20 -1.41
CA ASP A 22 18.44 4.47 -2.64
C ASP A 22 18.98 3.05 -2.39
N ASP A 23 18.18 2.23 -1.70
CA ASP A 23 18.44 0.80 -1.54
C ASP A 23 17.93 0.05 -2.80
N SER A 24 17.96 0.71 -3.96
CA SER A 24 17.93 0.08 -5.27
C SER A 24 19.27 -0.61 -5.53
N GLN A 25 19.61 -1.57 -4.69
CA GLN A 25 20.66 -2.57 -4.88
C GLN A 25 20.58 -3.63 -3.78
N ILE A 26 19.37 -4.12 -3.47
CA ILE A 26 19.30 -5.54 -3.09
C ILE A 26 19.47 -6.29 -4.40
N ASN A 27 20.72 -6.68 -4.64
CA ASN A 27 21.16 -7.46 -5.76
C ASN A 27 20.21 -8.67 -5.90
N LYS A 28 19.34 -8.66 -6.91
CA LYS A 28 18.38 -9.76 -7.15
C LYS A 28 19.09 -11.10 -7.41
N ASP A 29 20.40 -11.04 -7.63
CA ASP A 29 21.25 -12.17 -7.96
C ASP A 29 21.78 -12.90 -6.70
N ASP A 30 21.67 -12.33 -5.49
CA ASP A 30 22.18 -12.95 -4.26
C ASP A 30 21.19 -13.91 -3.58
N ILE A 31 19.94 -14.00 -4.06
CA ILE A 31 18.94 -14.99 -3.57
C ILE A 31 18.96 -16.28 -4.44
N HIS A 32 19.86 -16.36 -5.42
CA HIS A 32 20.04 -17.54 -6.27
C HIS A 32 21.39 -18.21 -6.02
N GLN A 33 21.59 -18.77 -4.83
CA GLN A 33 22.64 -19.78 -4.61
C GLN A 33 22.51 -20.50 -3.26
N MET A 34 21.39 -21.22 -3.10
CA MET A 34 21.42 -22.44 -2.29
C MET A 34 21.10 -23.57 -3.27
N GLN A 35 22.05 -23.90 -4.15
CA GLN A 35 22.01 -25.23 -4.74
C GLN A 35 22.25 -26.21 -3.59
N PRO A 36 21.32 -27.15 -3.31
CA PRO A 36 21.59 -28.25 -2.40
C PRO A 36 22.55 -29.17 -3.14
N THR A 37 23.83 -28.85 -3.07
CA THR A 37 24.91 -29.73 -3.49
C THR A 37 24.98 -30.84 -2.44
N ASP A 38 24.74 -32.07 -2.91
CA ASP A 38 25.09 -33.34 -2.29
C ASP A 38 24.21 -33.90 -1.15
N LEU A 39 22.89 -34.00 -1.38
CA LEU A 39 22.10 -35.08 -0.78
C LEU A 39 21.85 -36.17 -1.84
N PRO A 40 22.11 -37.46 -1.56
CA PRO A 40 21.75 -38.54 -2.46
C PRO A 40 20.27 -38.44 -2.83
N ARG A 41 19.98 -38.05 -4.08
CA ARG A 41 18.64 -38.15 -4.66
C ARG A 41 18.34 -39.63 -4.93
N CYS A 42 18.24 -40.46 -3.89
CA CYS A 42 17.50 -41.70 -4.03
C CYS A 42 16.02 -41.31 -4.20
N ARG A 43 15.44 -41.68 -5.34
CA ARG A 43 13.99 -41.70 -5.54
C ARG A 43 13.38 -42.79 -4.66
N ASP A 44 13.43 -42.62 -3.34
CA ASP A 44 12.66 -43.46 -2.44
C ASP A 44 11.24 -42.91 -2.36
N ASP A 45 10.27 -43.83 -2.38
CA ASP A 45 8.86 -43.51 -2.29
C ASP A 45 8.56 -42.82 -0.95
N PRO A 46 7.82 -41.70 -0.93
CA PRO A 46 7.52 -40.95 0.30
C PRO A 46 6.79 -41.80 1.35
N LYS A 47 6.07 -42.84 0.91
CA LYS A 47 5.39 -43.80 1.77
C LYS A 47 6.37 -44.70 2.53
N LYS A 48 7.42 -45.17 1.86
CA LYS A 48 8.48 -45.98 2.50
C LYS A 48 9.26 -45.15 3.52
N THR A 49 9.49 -43.87 3.22
CA THR A 49 10.16 -42.96 4.15
C THR A 49 9.34 -42.79 5.43
N GLU A 50 8.02 -42.68 5.30
CA GLU A 50 7.10 -42.57 6.45
C GLU A 50 7.04 -43.88 7.26
N GLU A 51 7.00 -45.03 6.61
CA GLU A 51 7.05 -46.35 7.26
C GLU A 51 8.35 -46.54 8.07
N ILE A 52 9.50 -46.17 7.48
CA ILE A 52 10.81 -46.23 8.15
C ILE A 52 10.85 -45.30 9.37
N ILE A 53 10.21 -44.13 9.29
CA ILE A 53 10.13 -43.17 10.41
C ILE A 53 9.23 -43.70 11.52
N GLN A 54 8.10 -44.34 11.19
CA GLN A 54 7.21 -44.95 12.17
C GLN A 54 7.82 -46.16 12.89
N GLU A 55 8.80 -46.82 12.25
CA GLU A 55 9.57 -47.92 12.84
C GLU A 55 10.66 -47.45 13.81
N ILE A 56 10.92 -46.13 13.89
CA ILE A 56 11.87 -45.57 14.85
C ILE A 56 11.31 -45.76 16.26
N LYS A 57 12.14 -46.25 17.17
CA LYS A 57 11.73 -46.51 18.54
C LYS A 57 11.48 -45.21 19.31
N ASP A 58 10.45 -45.21 20.15
CA ASP A 58 9.98 -44.01 20.86
C ASP A 58 11.03 -43.36 21.77
N TYR A 59 11.99 -44.14 22.29
CA TYR A 59 13.03 -43.63 23.18
C TYR A 59 13.97 -42.60 22.54
N TYR A 60 13.99 -42.50 21.20
CA TYR A 60 14.74 -41.44 20.50
C TYR A 60 14.04 -40.08 20.55
N PHE A 61 12.73 -40.05 20.85
CA PHE A 61 11.93 -38.82 20.95
C PHE A 61 11.75 -38.32 22.38
N GLU A 62 12.23 -39.07 23.39
CA GLU A 62 12.16 -38.68 24.80
C GLU A 62 13.05 -37.45 25.08
N GLU A 63 12.43 -36.36 25.55
CA GLU A 63 13.13 -35.16 26.03
C GLU A 63 13.98 -35.49 27.27
N GLY A 64 15.26 -35.81 27.05
CA GLY A 64 16.21 -36.16 28.13
C GLY A 64 17.22 -37.24 27.77
N CYS A 65 17.06 -37.93 26.64
CA CYS A 65 18.06 -38.89 26.14
C CYS A 65 19.23 -38.14 25.50
N ILE A 66 20.12 -37.57 26.32
CA ILE A 66 21.30 -36.82 25.85
C ILE A 66 22.29 -37.75 25.13
N ASP A 67 22.29 -39.05 25.45
CA ASP A 67 23.27 -40.00 24.92
C ASP A 67 22.61 -41.22 24.25
N CYS A 68 22.01 -40.97 23.08
CA CYS A 68 21.47 -42.02 22.20
C CYS A 68 22.54 -43.06 21.81
N SER A 69 23.83 -42.67 21.83
CA SER A 69 24.94 -43.56 21.50
C SER A 69 25.17 -44.62 22.58
N GLN A 70 25.07 -44.24 23.86
CA GLN A 70 25.19 -45.17 24.99
C GLN A 70 24.04 -46.16 25.03
N ARG A 71 22.79 -45.72 24.84
CA ARG A 71 21.61 -46.62 24.80
C ARG A 71 21.69 -47.62 23.65
N GLU A 72 22.20 -47.21 22.49
CA GLU A 72 22.46 -48.15 21.39
C GLU A 72 23.55 -49.15 21.74
N LEU A 73 24.61 -48.73 22.42
CA LEU A 73 25.71 -49.61 22.83
C LEU A 73 25.26 -50.64 23.88
N GLU A 74 24.44 -50.22 24.85
CA GLU A 74 23.83 -51.11 25.84
C GLU A 74 22.88 -52.14 25.19
N SER A 75 22.23 -51.77 24.09
CA SER A 75 21.34 -52.67 23.36
C SER A 75 22.05 -53.77 22.56
N LEU A 76 23.37 -53.62 22.31
CA LEU A 76 24.14 -54.53 21.46
C LEU A 76 24.58 -55.83 22.17
N GLY A 77 24.35 -55.96 23.48
CA GLY A 77 24.67 -57.17 24.24
C GLY A 77 26.17 -57.50 24.29
N PRO A 78 26.58 -58.51 25.09
CA PRO A 78 27.99 -58.88 25.26
C PRO A 78 28.58 -59.75 24.13
N GLU A 79 27.75 -60.42 23.33
CA GLU A 79 28.18 -61.25 22.19
C GLU A 79 27.87 -60.55 20.86
N ILE A 80 28.87 -59.89 20.28
CA ILE A 80 28.71 -59.07 19.07
C ILE A 80 29.12 -59.90 17.84
N ASN A 81 28.17 -60.18 16.96
CA ASN A 81 28.45 -60.75 15.64
C ASN A 81 28.67 -59.63 14.60
N MET A 82 29.75 -59.72 13.82
CA MET A 82 30.13 -58.69 12.83
C MET A 82 29.01 -58.40 11.82
N THR A 83 28.36 -59.44 11.30
CA THR A 83 27.25 -59.31 10.34
C THR A 83 26.03 -58.60 10.94
N SER A 84 25.65 -58.93 12.19
CA SER A 84 24.54 -58.25 12.87
C SER A 84 24.83 -56.76 13.14
N LEU A 85 26.11 -56.41 13.35
CA LEU A 85 26.53 -55.04 13.56
C LEU A 85 26.43 -54.23 12.25
N GLU A 86 26.87 -54.82 11.13
CA GLU A 86 26.75 -54.19 9.80
C GLU A 86 25.29 -53.94 9.42
N GLU A 87 24.40 -54.91 9.66
CA GLU A 87 22.96 -54.75 9.45
C GLU A 87 22.36 -53.65 10.34
N ARG A 88 22.77 -53.59 11.61
CA ARG A 88 22.30 -52.54 12.53
C ARG A 88 22.75 -51.16 12.07
N ILE A 89 24.03 -51.00 11.71
CA ILE A 89 24.60 -49.75 11.19
C ILE A 89 23.89 -49.33 9.90
N PHE A 90 23.67 -50.28 8.99
CA PHE A 90 22.95 -50.02 7.74
C PHE A 90 21.53 -49.51 8.03
N SER A 91 20.80 -50.20 8.90
CA SER A 91 19.44 -49.81 9.28
C SER A 91 19.39 -48.43 9.97
N LEU A 92 20.40 -48.07 10.75
CA LEU A 92 20.48 -46.77 11.42
C LEU A 92 20.75 -45.66 10.41
N LYS A 93 21.67 -45.88 9.45
CA LYS A 93 21.93 -44.95 8.35
C LYS A 93 20.70 -44.74 7.47
N THR A 94 19.93 -45.81 7.19
CA THR A 94 18.69 -45.70 6.41
C THR A 94 17.61 -44.89 7.14
N ARG A 95 17.49 -45.04 8.46
CA ARG A 95 16.56 -44.22 9.27
C ARG A 95 17.02 -42.76 9.31
N ASP A 96 18.30 -42.52 9.50
CA ASP A 96 18.90 -41.18 9.56
C ASP A 96 18.67 -40.41 8.25
N THR A 97 18.92 -41.03 7.09
CA THR A 97 18.66 -40.40 5.79
C THR A 97 17.17 -40.13 5.55
N ALA A 98 16.28 -41.02 6.01
CA ALA A 98 14.83 -40.82 5.94
C ALA A 98 14.38 -39.61 6.78
N VAL A 99 14.89 -39.48 8.00
CA VAL A 99 14.58 -38.36 8.91
C VAL A 99 15.12 -37.05 8.36
N TYR A 100 16.39 -37.01 7.95
CA TYR A 100 17.00 -35.80 7.36
C TYR A 100 16.21 -35.31 6.14
N ARG A 101 15.76 -36.24 5.28
CA ARG A 101 14.95 -35.89 4.11
C ARG A 101 13.60 -35.30 4.51
N LYS A 102 12.90 -35.89 5.47
CA LYS A 102 11.60 -35.37 5.94
C LYS A 102 11.75 -33.98 6.54
N ILE A 103 12.79 -33.76 7.36
CA ILE A 103 13.10 -32.45 7.92
C ILE A 103 13.43 -31.47 6.80
N TYR A 104 14.25 -31.88 5.84
CA TYR A 104 14.59 -31.03 4.70
C TYR A 104 13.35 -30.62 3.91
N ASP A 105 12.46 -31.56 3.58
CA ASP A 105 11.22 -31.28 2.86
C ASP A 105 10.31 -30.33 3.64
N LEU A 106 10.23 -30.51 4.97
CA LEU A 106 9.45 -29.64 5.86
C LEU A 106 10.05 -28.22 5.94
N VAL A 107 11.36 -28.12 6.12
CA VAL A 107 12.09 -26.83 6.16
C VAL A 107 11.97 -26.13 4.82
N PHE A 108 12.11 -26.86 3.71
CA PHE A 108 12.01 -26.33 2.37
C PHE A 108 10.59 -25.85 2.08
N SER A 109 9.56 -26.62 2.43
CA SER A 109 8.17 -26.21 2.28
C SER A 109 7.87 -24.95 3.08
N ASN A 110 8.28 -24.89 4.35
CA ASN A 110 8.11 -23.70 5.19
C ASN A 110 8.89 -22.50 4.65
N TYR A 111 10.10 -22.71 4.13
CA TYR A 111 10.90 -21.66 3.50
C TYR A 111 10.20 -21.09 2.27
N THR A 112 9.67 -21.94 1.38
CA THR A 112 8.93 -21.48 0.20
C THR A 112 7.68 -20.68 0.57
N ALA A 113 6.92 -21.13 1.57
CA ALA A 113 5.77 -20.39 2.08
C ALA A 113 6.20 -19.04 2.71
N TYR A 114 7.28 -19.02 3.48
CA TYR A 114 7.83 -17.80 4.06
C TYR A 114 8.24 -16.77 2.98
N VAL A 115 8.91 -17.21 1.91
CA VAL A 115 9.34 -16.33 0.82
C VAL A 115 8.12 -15.75 0.09
N GLN A 116 7.07 -16.55 -0.15
CA GLN A 116 5.83 -16.06 -0.76
C GLN A 116 5.12 -15.02 0.11
N GLU A 117 5.04 -15.25 1.42
CA GLU A 117 4.46 -14.27 2.35
C GLU A 117 5.28 -12.97 2.40
N LEU A 118 6.61 -13.09 2.34
CA LEU A 118 7.47 -11.91 2.27
C LEU A 118 7.21 -11.11 0.99
N GLU A 119 7.07 -11.78 -0.16
CA GLU A 119 6.71 -11.13 -1.42
C GLU A 119 5.34 -10.41 -1.31
N ASN A 120 4.33 -11.08 -0.73
CA ASN A 120 3.01 -10.48 -0.49
C ASN A 120 3.09 -9.22 0.39
N VAL A 121 3.88 -9.26 1.48
CA VAL A 121 4.10 -8.11 2.36
C VAL A 121 4.78 -6.97 1.60
N THR A 122 5.78 -7.27 0.76
CA THR A 122 6.45 -6.24 -0.05
C THR A 122 5.49 -5.60 -1.07
N MET A 123 4.64 -6.39 -1.73
CA MET A 123 3.62 -5.87 -2.65
C MET A 123 2.61 -4.96 -1.93
N LEU A 124 2.15 -5.37 -0.75
CA LEU A 124 1.26 -4.56 0.08
C LEU A 124 1.90 -3.24 0.49
N GLN A 125 3.18 -3.25 0.85
CA GLN A 125 3.93 -2.04 1.20
C GLN A 125 4.01 -1.07 0.03
N VAL A 126 4.31 -1.55 -1.18
CA VAL A 126 4.34 -0.73 -2.40
C VAL A 126 2.97 -0.13 -2.69
N SER A 127 1.91 -0.94 -2.65
CA SER A 127 0.53 -0.48 -2.86
C SER A 127 0.11 0.61 -1.87
N LEU A 128 0.45 0.43 -0.60
CA LEU A 128 0.17 1.42 0.44
C LEU A 128 0.92 2.74 0.20
N GLN A 129 2.19 2.66 -0.20
CA GLN A 129 3.00 3.83 -0.52
C GLN A 129 2.42 4.61 -1.70
N ASP A 130 1.97 3.92 -2.75
CA ASP A 130 1.33 4.53 -3.90
C ASP A 130 -0.02 5.16 -3.56
N ALA A 131 -0.85 4.47 -2.75
CA ALA A 131 -2.10 5.01 -2.25
C ALA A 131 -1.87 6.27 -1.41
N ALA A 132 -0.88 6.26 -0.52
CA ALA A 132 -0.51 7.40 0.31
C ALA A 132 -0.04 8.59 -0.55
N ARG A 133 0.83 8.35 -1.53
CA ARG A 133 1.29 9.36 -2.48
C ARG A 133 0.14 9.97 -3.27
N THR A 134 -0.78 9.12 -3.76
CA THR A 134 -1.98 9.56 -4.48
C THR A 134 -2.86 10.42 -3.59
N CYS A 135 -3.09 10.02 -2.33
CA CYS A 135 -3.86 10.80 -1.36
C CYS A 135 -3.23 12.16 -1.07
N VAL A 136 -1.90 12.23 -0.89
CA VAL A 136 -1.19 13.50 -0.67
C VAL A 136 -1.31 14.42 -1.89
N ASN A 137 -1.13 13.87 -3.09
CA ASN A 137 -1.26 14.63 -4.34
C ASN A 137 -2.68 15.13 -4.54
N ALA A 138 -3.69 14.28 -4.34
CA ALA A 138 -5.09 14.65 -4.42
C ALA A 138 -5.45 15.75 -3.41
N ARG A 139 -4.99 15.64 -2.16
CA ARG A 139 -5.19 16.68 -1.13
C ARG A 139 -4.54 18.00 -1.52
N ARG A 140 -3.33 17.98 -2.09
CA ARG A 140 -2.65 19.19 -2.59
C ARG A 140 -3.44 19.82 -3.74
N SER A 141 -3.86 19.02 -4.72
CA SER A 141 -4.66 19.48 -5.87
C SER A 141 -5.98 20.09 -5.42
N LEU A 142 -6.71 19.42 -4.53
CA LEU A 142 -7.97 19.92 -3.97
C LEU A 142 -7.77 21.24 -3.20
N LYS A 143 -6.68 21.36 -2.44
CA LYS A 143 -6.36 22.60 -1.72
C LYS A 143 -6.10 23.75 -2.68
N SER A 144 -5.34 23.52 -3.75
CA SER A 144 -5.10 24.51 -4.80
C SER A 144 -6.40 24.90 -5.52
N ALA A 145 -7.23 23.91 -5.88
CA ALA A 145 -8.53 24.15 -6.49
C ALA A 145 -9.46 24.97 -5.57
N ARG A 146 -9.52 24.64 -4.27
CA ARG A 146 -10.29 25.41 -3.28
C ARG A 146 -9.82 26.85 -3.19
N GLN A 147 -8.51 27.09 -3.19
CA GLN A 147 -7.96 28.44 -3.21
C GLN A 147 -8.34 29.18 -4.50
N GLY A 148 -8.21 28.53 -5.66
CA GLY A 148 -8.62 29.08 -6.95
C GLY A 148 -10.10 29.43 -7.03
N VAL A 149 -10.99 28.56 -6.53
CA VAL A 149 -12.44 28.81 -6.46
C VAL A 149 -12.75 29.94 -5.47
N SER A 150 -12.08 29.99 -4.31
CA SER A 150 -12.32 31.07 -3.35
C SER A 150 -11.87 32.42 -3.89
N HIS A 151 -10.66 32.54 -4.43
CA HIS A 151 -10.11 33.81 -4.89
C HIS A 151 -10.73 34.21 -6.24
N GLY A 152 -10.77 33.29 -7.19
CA GLY A 152 -11.36 33.51 -8.51
C GLY A 152 -12.88 33.64 -8.47
N GLY A 153 -13.56 32.86 -7.63
CA GLY A 153 -15.02 32.89 -7.47
C GLY A 153 -15.53 34.16 -6.81
N LEU A 154 -14.83 34.69 -5.79
CA LEU A 154 -15.14 36.02 -5.24
C LEU A 154 -14.93 37.12 -6.28
N GLY A 155 -13.87 37.03 -7.09
CA GLY A 155 -13.64 37.92 -8.21
C GLY A 155 -14.75 37.86 -9.27
N LEU A 156 -15.21 36.66 -9.60
CA LEU A 156 -16.32 36.43 -10.52
C LEU A 156 -17.64 37.01 -9.98
N LEU A 157 -17.92 36.79 -8.70
CA LEU A 157 -19.10 37.35 -8.03
C LEU A 157 -19.07 38.88 -8.01
N GLY A 158 -17.90 39.48 -7.76
CA GLY A 158 -17.72 40.92 -7.83
C GLY A 158 -18.01 41.48 -9.23
N LYS A 159 -17.49 40.82 -10.28
CA LYS A 159 -17.77 41.16 -11.68
C LYS A 159 -19.25 41.00 -12.03
N HIS A 160 -19.89 39.93 -11.58
CA HIS A 160 -21.32 39.71 -11.76
C HIS A 160 -22.15 40.83 -11.12
N ARG A 161 -21.89 41.18 -9.85
CA ARG A 161 -22.58 42.29 -9.16
C ARG A 161 -22.37 43.63 -9.85
N LYS A 162 -21.17 43.90 -10.38
CA LYS A 162 -20.90 45.12 -11.17
C LYS A 162 -21.73 45.15 -12.45
N ARG A 163 -21.81 44.01 -13.15
CA ARG A 163 -22.63 43.87 -14.35
C ARG A 163 -24.12 44.11 -14.06
N GLU A 164 -24.65 43.54 -12.99
CA GLU A 164 -26.05 43.76 -12.57
C GLU A 164 -26.36 45.24 -12.31
N ARG A 165 -25.45 45.96 -11.61
CA ARG A 165 -25.61 47.40 -11.39
C ARG A 165 -25.59 48.22 -12.68
N LEU A 166 -24.75 47.84 -13.64
CA LEU A 166 -24.70 48.51 -14.94
C LEU A 166 -25.99 48.25 -15.74
N HIS A 167 -26.54 47.03 -15.66
CA HIS A 167 -27.84 46.73 -16.27
C HIS A 167 -28.97 47.55 -15.66
N SER A 168 -29.05 47.63 -14.32
CA SER A 168 -30.10 48.43 -13.68
C SER A 168 -29.99 49.93 -14.01
N LEU A 169 -28.78 50.48 -14.05
CA LEU A 169 -28.56 51.87 -14.46
C LEU A 169 -28.99 52.11 -15.91
N LEU A 170 -28.66 51.17 -16.80
CA LEU A 170 -29.02 51.24 -18.21
C LEU A 170 -30.54 51.22 -18.40
N ASP A 171 -31.26 50.43 -17.60
CA ASP A 171 -32.73 50.40 -17.65
C ASP A 171 -33.35 51.70 -17.11
N ILE A 172 -32.81 52.25 -16.02
CA ILE A 172 -33.21 53.58 -15.52
C ILE A 172 -32.97 54.65 -16.60
N LEU A 173 -31.81 54.63 -17.27
CA LEU A 173 -31.49 55.59 -18.32
C LEU A 173 -32.46 55.48 -19.51
N LYS A 174 -32.85 54.27 -19.91
CA LYS A 174 -33.89 54.07 -20.93
C LYS A 174 -35.22 54.68 -20.50
N THR A 175 -35.65 54.45 -19.25
CA THR A 175 -36.91 55.04 -18.75
C THR A 175 -36.86 56.56 -18.67
N LEU A 176 -35.73 57.15 -18.30
CA LEU A 176 -35.55 58.59 -18.27
C LEU A 176 -35.62 59.17 -19.69
N LYS A 177 -34.97 58.51 -20.66
CA LYS A 177 -35.01 58.91 -22.07
C LYS A 177 -36.43 58.83 -22.64
N THR A 178 -37.22 57.81 -22.27
CA THR A 178 -38.63 57.74 -22.67
C THR A 178 -39.44 58.87 -22.04
N LEU A 179 -39.19 59.19 -20.77
CA LEU A 179 -39.89 60.27 -20.07
C LEU A 179 -39.56 61.65 -20.66
N GLN A 180 -38.30 61.90 -21.01
CA GLN A 180 -37.88 63.12 -21.69
C GLN A 180 -38.55 63.27 -23.07
N ARG A 181 -38.68 62.17 -23.83
CA ARG A 181 -39.40 62.17 -25.12
C ARG A 181 -40.88 62.46 -24.95
N THR A 182 -41.51 61.98 -23.88
CA THR A 182 -42.91 62.31 -23.59
C THR A 182 -43.07 63.76 -23.14
N ASP A 183 -42.15 64.28 -22.32
CA ASP A 183 -42.17 65.69 -21.87
C ASP A 183 -42.03 66.67 -23.03
N THR A 184 -41.07 66.45 -23.93
CA THR A 184 -40.92 67.30 -25.12
C THR A 184 -42.13 67.22 -26.03
N ARG A 185 -42.72 66.03 -26.21
CA ARG A 185 -43.95 65.86 -26.99
C ARG A 185 -45.15 66.58 -26.37
N LEU A 186 -45.30 66.53 -25.04
CA LEU A 186 -46.37 67.25 -24.33
C LEU A 186 -46.20 68.77 -24.44
N LYS A 187 -44.97 69.28 -24.33
CA LYS A 187 -44.67 70.71 -24.53
C LYS A 187 -45.10 71.19 -25.92
N VAL A 188 -44.77 70.44 -26.97
CA VAL A 188 -45.20 70.73 -28.34
C VAL A 188 -46.73 70.74 -28.47
N LEU A 189 -47.42 69.78 -27.85
CA LEU A 189 -48.88 69.76 -27.85
C LEU A 189 -49.48 70.96 -27.12
N LEU A 190 -48.92 71.36 -25.96
CA LEU A 190 -49.39 72.53 -25.22
C LEU A 190 -49.19 73.83 -25.99
N GLU A 191 -48.05 74.02 -26.66
CA GLU A 191 -47.82 75.18 -27.53
C GLU A 191 -48.82 75.23 -28.68
N LEU A 192 -49.13 74.08 -29.30
CA LEU A 192 -50.16 73.98 -30.34
C LEU A 192 -51.56 74.31 -29.81
N PHE A 193 -51.93 73.83 -28.61
CA PHE A 193 -53.21 74.15 -27.98
C PHE A 193 -53.31 75.62 -27.55
N ALA A 194 -52.22 76.23 -27.07
CA ALA A 194 -52.19 77.63 -26.70
C ALA A 194 -52.20 78.57 -27.92
N SER A 195 -51.65 78.11 -29.05
CA SER A 195 -51.65 78.83 -30.33
C SER A 195 -52.94 78.61 -31.14
N SER A 196 -53.76 77.62 -30.77
CA SER A 196 -55.06 77.41 -31.39
C SER A 196 -56.10 78.36 -30.77
N PRO A 197 -56.61 79.36 -31.53
CA PRO A 197 -57.64 80.25 -31.01
C PRO A 197 -58.89 79.41 -30.71
N ARG A 198 -59.40 79.53 -29.47
CA ARG A 198 -60.66 78.92 -29.04
C ARG A 198 -61.75 79.20 -30.09
N LEU A 199 -62.25 78.14 -30.71
CA LEU A 199 -63.54 78.15 -31.40
C LEU A 199 -64.62 78.38 -30.34
N LEU A 200 -65.02 79.66 -30.20
CA LEU A 200 -66.35 80.08 -29.80
C LEU A 200 -67.07 80.55 -31.06
#